data_AF-A0A6F7W944-F1
#
_entry.id   AF-A0A6F7W944-F1
#
_cell.length_a   1.000
_cell.length_b   1.000
_cell.length_c   1.000
_cell.angle_alpha   90.00
_cell.angle_beta   90.00
_cell.angle_gamma   90.00
#
_symmetry.space_group_name_H-M   'P 1'
#
loop_
_entity.id
_entity.type
_entity.pdbx_description
1 polymer ?
#
loop_
_entity_poly.entity_id
_entity_poly.type
_entity_poly.pdbx_seq_one_letter_code
_entity_poly.pdbx_strand_id
1 'polypeptide(L)'
;MDLLHRAPAPLRRAAVPVVTRFRPSPRPTVRALAIGPDGRVVRHLVRHRAPYRMVTSACVLGGLLILGSLLERGIAVCALPPRDATAPAHPQPAG
;
A
#
# COMPACT_ATOMS: atom_id res chain seq x y z
N MET A 1 20.02 15.38 -12.88
CA MET A 1 18.68 15.75 -13.38
C MET A 1 18.62 17.18 -13.92
N ASP A 2 19.58 18.04 -13.62
CA ASP A 2 19.50 19.46 -13.99
C ASP A 2 19.75 19.75 -15.49
N LEU A 3 20.54 18.91 -16.17
CA LEU A 3 20.81 19.02 -17.62
C LEU A 3 19.59 18.69 -18.50
N LEU A 4 18.71 17.82 -18.04
CA LEU A 4 17.54 17.35 -18.80
C LEU A 4 16.37 18.35 -18.77
N HIS A 5 16.31 19.17 -17.72
CA HIS A 5 15.32 20.25 -17.63
C HIS A 5 15.55 21.36 -18.67
N ARG A 6 16.81 21.56 -19.11
CA ARG A 6 17.17 22.55 -20.13
C ARG A 6 17.26 21.97 -21.56
N ALA A 7 17.02 20.68 -21.73
CA ALA A 7 17.15 20.01 -23.02
C ALA A 7 15.90 20.19 -23.92
N PRO A 8 16.07 20.31 -25.25
CA PRO A 8 14.99 20.28 -26.23
C PRO A 8 14.06 19.06 -26.05
N ALA A 9 12.76 19.25 -26.34
CA ALA A 9 11.73 18.21 -26.23
C ALA A 9 12.11 16.81 -26.78
N PRO A 10 12.77 16.66 -27.95
CA PRO A 10 13.16 15.34 -28.45
C PRO A 10 14.21 14.64 -27.56
N LEU A 11 15.19 15.39 -27.03
CA LEU A 11 16.19 14.85 -26.10
C LEU A 11 15.55 14.44 -24.77
N ARG A 12 14.57 15.20 -24.29
CA ARG A 12 13.78 14.79 -23.11
C ARG A 12 13.04 13.47 -23.34
N ARG A 13 12.37 13.30 -24.50
CA ARG A 13 11.69 12.05 -24.84
C ARG A 13 12.66 10.88 -24.97
N ALA A 14 13.82 11.08 -25.58
CA ALA A 14 14.84 10.05 -25.74
C ALA A 14 15.44 9.58 -24.39
N ALA A 15 15.48 10.46 -23.39
CA ALA A 15 15.95 10.11 -22.06
C ALA A 15 14.92 9.35 -21.22
N VAL A 16 13.61 9.44 -21.53
CA VAL A 16 12.56 8.81 -20.71
C VAL A 16 12.80 7.30 -20.50
N PRO A 17 13.08 6.48 -21.52
CA PRO A 17 13.32 5.04 -21.33
C PRO A 17 14.54 4.74 -20.46
N VAL A 18 15.57 5.58 -20.52
CA VAL A 18 16.79 5.44 -19.72
C VAL A 18 16.48 5.77 -18.26
N VAL A 19 15.80 6.89 -18.02
CA VAL A 19 15.42 7.32 -16.68
C VAL A 19 14.44 6.33 -16.03
N THR A 20 13.48 5.77 -16.78
CA THR A 20 12.53 4.80 -16.23
C THR A 20 13.18 3.47 -15.86
N ARG A 21 14.18 3.01 -16.61
CA ARG A 21 14.95 1.80 -16.28
C ARG A 21 15.87 1.97 -15.07
N PHE A 22 16.39 3.18 -14.85
CA PHE A 22 17.28 3.48 -13.73
C PHE A 22 16.56 3.96 -12.46
N ARG A 23 15.24 4.16 -12.50
CA ARG A 23 14.50 4.51 -11.29
C ARG A 23 14.61 3.35 -10.30
N PRO A 24 15.10 3.59 -9.06
CA PRO A 24 15.07 2.56 -8.03
C PRO A 24 13.62 2.11 -7.87
N SER A 25 13.36 0.85 -8.21
CA SER A 25 12.04 0.29 -8.01
C SER A 25 11.86 0.06 -6.51
N PRO A 26 10.88 0.71 -5.85
CA PRO A 26 10.65 0.47 -4.44
C PRO A 26 10.39 -1.02 -4.22
N ARG A 27 10.92 -1.56 -3.12
CA ARG A 27 10.70 -2.97 -2.78
C ARG A 27 9.19 -3.24 -2.76
N PRO A 28 8.70 -4.31 -3.43
CA PRO A 28 7.27 -4.64 -3.43
C PRO A 28 6.78 -4.73 -2.00
N THR A 29 5.96 -3.75 -1.59
CA THR A 29 5.53 -3.60 -0.20
C THR A 29 4.03 -3.40 -0.22
N VAL A 30 3.32 -4.23 0.54
CA VAL A 30 1.89 -4.09 0.76
C VAL A 30 1.66 -3.58 2.17
N ARG A 31 0.74 -2.62 2.30
CA ARG A 31 0.39 -1.99 3.56
C ARG A 31 -1.13 -1.89 3.66
N ALA A 32 -1.66 -2.22 4.83
CA ALA A 32 -3.08 -2.04 5.17
C ALA A 32 -3.18 -1.33 6.53
N LEU A 33 -4.05 -0.33 6.60
CA LEU A 33 -4.31 0.45 7.81
C LEU A 33 -5.77 0.27 8.19
N ALA A 34 -6.02 -0.05 9.46
CA ALA A 34 -7.35 0.11 10.04
C ALA A 34 -7.38 1.43 10.80
N ILE A 35 -8.35 2.26 10.49
CA ILE A 35 -8.55 3.57 11.08
C ILE A 35 -9.81 3.49 11.94
N GLY A 36 -9.70 3.93 13.20
CA GLY A 36 -10.80 4.01 14.14
C GLY A 36 -11.75 5.17 13.81
N PRO A 37 -12.93 5.22 14.46
CA PRO A 37 -13.91 6.28 14.26
C PRO A 37 -13.38 7.67 14.66
N ASP A 38 -12.37 7.72 15.53
CA ASP A 38 -11.64 8.93 15.93
C ASP A 38 -10.54 9.36 14.94
N GLY A 39 -10.42 8.67 13.80
CA GLY A 39 -9.38 8.92 12.80
C GLY A 39 -8.01 8.36 13.18
N ARG A 40 -7.87 7.66 14.32
CA ARG A 40 -6.59 7.08 14.73
C ARG A 40 -6.32 5.76 14.05
N VAL A 41 -5.06 5.49 13.73
CA VAL A 41 -4.65 4.18 13.22
C VAL A 41 -4.70 3.16 14.37
N VAL A 42 -5.67 2.24 14.31
CA VAL A 42 -5.85 1.17 15.30
C VAL A 42 -5.16 -0.13 14.88
N ARG A 43 -4.79 -0.25 13.60
CA ARG A 43 -3.98 -1.37 13.11
C ARG A 43 -3.15 -0.95 11.91
N HIS A 44 -1.92 -1.44 11.88
CA HIS A 44 -0.99 -1.18 10.79
C HIS A 44 -0.28 -2.46 10.40
N LEU A 45 -0.57 -2.97 9.20
CA LEU A 45 0.03 -4.18 8.65
C LEU A 45 0.94 -3.81 7.48
N VAL A 46 2.15 -4.36 7.47
CA VAL A 46 3.12 -4.19 6.38
C VAL A 46 3.71 -5.55 6.04
N ARG A 47 3.80 -5.84 4.75
CA ARG A 47 4.57 -6.97 4.24
C ARG A 47 5.54 -6.51 3.17
N HIS A 48 6.82 -6.77 3.40
CA HIS A 48 7.87 -6.54 2.41
C HIS A 48 8.03 -7.74 1.49
N ARG A 49 8.51 -7.49 0.27
CA ARG A 49 8.70 -8.50 -0.80
C ARG A 49 7.42 -9.29 -1.07
N ALA A 50 6.26 -8.62 -0.98
CA ALA A 50 4.98 -9.24 -1.26
C ALA A 50 4.81 -9.43 -2.78
N PRO A 51 4.25 -10.57 -3.24
CA PRO A 51 3.94 -10.77 -4.65
C PRO A 51 2.77 -9.88 -5.12
N TYR A 52 1.92 -9.48 -4.19
CA TYR A 52 0.86 -8.48 -4.36
C TYR A 52 1.49 -7.09 -4.21
N ARG A 53 1.26 -6.13 -5.11
CA ARG A 53 2.04 -4.88 -5.15
C ARG A 53 1.27 -3.63 -4.75
N MET A 54 -0.05 -3.64 -4.89
CA MET A 54 -0.91 -2.50 -4.55
C MET A 54 -2.21 -2.97 -3.92
N VAL A 55 -2.63 -2.32 -2.84
CA VAL A 55 -3.94 -2.52 -2.22
C VAL A 55 -4.72 -1.23 -2.36
N THR A 56 -5.93 -1.32 -2.89
CA THR A 56 -6.87 -0.19 -3.03
C THR A 56 -8.08 -0.33 -2.13
N SER A 57 -8.35 -1.54 -1.64
CA SER A 57 -9.44 -1.82 -0.69
C SER A 57 -9.04 -2.93 0.27
N ALA A 58 -9.61 -2.91 1.48
CA ALA A 58 -9.41 -3.94 2.47
C ALA A 58 -10.74 -4.20 3.20
N CYS A 59 -11.03 -5.46 3.49
CA CYS A 59 -12.23 -5.90 4.21
C CYS A 59 -11.89 -7.05 5.16
N VAL A 60 -12.56 -7.11 6.31
CA VAL A 60 -12.49 -8.24 7.23
C VAL A 60 -13.73 -9.10 7.06
N LEU A 61 -13.54 -10.40 6.80
CA LEU A 61 -14.64 -11.35 6.67
C LEU A 61 -14.24 -12.70 7.28
N GLY A 62 -14.99 -13.19 8.25
CA GLY A 62 -14.77 -14.53 8.83
C GLY A 62 -13.37 -14.74 9.42
N GLY A 63 -12.77 -13.72 10.04
CA GLY A 63 -11.40 -13.79 10.57
C GLY A 63 -10.30 -13.73 9.50
N LEU A 64 -10.67 -13.45 8.25
CA LEU A 64 -9.74 -13.22 7.15
C LEU A 64 -9.68 -11.73 6.82
N LEU A 65 -8.48 -11.28 6.44
CA LEU A 65 -8.25 -10.01 5.80
C LEU A 65 -8.23 -10.22 4.28
N ILE A 66 -9.21 -9.63 3.61
CA ILE A 66 -9.33 -9.60 2.15
C ILE A 66 -8.79 -8.26 1.65
N LEU A 67 -7.88 -8.31 0.68
CA LEU A 67 -7.25 -7.14 0.08
C LEU A 67 -7.56 -7.14 -1.42
N GLY A 68 -8.18 -6.04 -1.88
CA GLY A 68 -8.46 -5.80 -3.30
C GLY A 68 -7.49 -4.82 -3.90
N SER A 69 -7.33 -4.89 -5.23
CA SER A 69 -6.46 -4.02 -6.01
C SER A 69 -7.10 -3.71 -7.35
N LEU A 70 -6.90 -2.49 -7.83
CA LEU A 70 -7.25 -2.11 -9.21
C LEU A 70 -6.15 -2.49 -10.22
N LEU A 71 -4.95 -2.88 -9.76
CA LEU A 71 -3.80 -3.19 -10.61
C LEU A 71 -3.45 -4.68 -10.64
N GLU A 72 -3.84 -5.43 -9.60
CA GLU A 72 -3.60 -6.88 -9.55
C GLU A 72 -4.75 -7.65 -10.21
N ARG A 73 -4.44 -8.80 -10.80
CA ARG A 73 -5.43 -9.67 -11.47
C ARG A 73 -6.29 -10.49 -10.50
N GLY A 74 -6.23 -10.21 -9.20
CA GLY A 74 -6.93 -10.98 -8.17
C GLY A 74 -6.93 -10.30 -6.80
N ILE A 75 -7.54 -10.97 -5.83
CA ILE A 75 -7.58 -10.54 -4.43
C ILE A 75 -6.55 -11.30 -3.61
N ALA A 76 -5.94 -10.64 -2.63
CA ALA A 76 -5.12 -11.31 -1.63
C ALA A 76 -5.94 -11.61 -0.38
N VAL A 77 -5.81 -12.83 0.14
CA VAL A 77 -6.49 -13.29 1.36
C VAL A 77 -5.44 -13.69 2.37
N CYS A 78 -5.55 -13.20 3.59
CA CYS A 78 -4.63 -13.48 4.68
C CYS A 78 -5.42 -13.74 5.96
N ALA A 79 -4.85 -14.51 6.90
CA ALA A 79 -5.39 -14.55 8.26
C ALA A 79 -5.39 -13.15 8.85
N LEU A 80 -6.48 -12.74 9.50
CA LEU A 80 -6.51 -11.50 10.26
C LEU A 80 -5.59 -11.67 11.48
N PRO A 81 -4.52 -10.89 11.63
CA PRO A 81 -3.66 -11.02 12.79
C PRO A 81 -4.44 -10.67 14.07
N PRO A 82 -4.07 -11.26 15.21
CA PRO A 82 -4.65 -10.90 16.50
C PRO A 82 -4.51 -9.40 16.74
N ARG A 83 -5.42 -8.83 17.52
CA ARG A 83 -5.35 -7.41 17.87
C ARG A 83 -4.19 -7.25 18.87
N ASP A 84 -3.28 -6.33 18.63
CA ASP A 84 -2.27 -6.00 19.64
C ASP A 84 -2.99 -5.42 20.87
N ALA A 85 -2.83 -6.08 22.02
CA ALA A 85 -3.48 -5.70 23.27
C ALA A 85 -3.02 -4.32 23.81
N THR A 86 -1.91 -3.79 23.29
CA THR A 86 -1.34 -2.48 23.63
C THR A 86 -1.98 -1.32 22.86
N ALA A 87 -2.85 -1.59 21.89
CA ALA A 87 -3.68 -0.56 21.28
C ALA A 87 -4.84 -0.21 22.23
N PRO A 88 -5.07 1.06 22.57
CA PRO A 88 -6.14 1.42 23.51
C PRO A 88 -7.46 0.85 23.03
N ALA A 89 -8.10 0.04 23.89
CA ALA A 89 -9.44 -0.46 23.67
C ALA A 89 -10.38 0.75 23.58
N HIS A 90 -10.86 1.05 22.39
CA HIS A 90 -11.88 2.08 22.23
C HIS A 90 -13.19 1.51 22.79
N PRO A 91 -13.88 2.23 23.71
CA PRO A 91 -15.16 1.77 24.23
C PRO A 91 -16.15 1.65 23.07
N GLN A 92 -16.85 0.52 23.04
CA GLN A 92 -17.99 0.30 22.15
C GLN A 92 -19.06 1.35 22.47
N PRO A 93 -19.57 2.14 21.51
CA PRO A 93 -20.69 3.02 21.79
C PRO A 93 -21.91 2.16 22.13
N ALA A 94 -22.50 2.40 23.30
CA ALA A 94 -23.82 1.90 23.61
C ALA A 94 -24.83 2.66 22.74
N GLY A 95 -25.55 1.92 21.88
CA GLY A 95 -26.59 2.43 21.00
C GLY A 95 -27.34 1.29 20.36
#